data_AF-A0A131Y6H1-F1
#
_entry.id   AF-A0A131Y6H1-F1
#
_cell.length_a   1.000
_cell.length_b   1.000
_cell.length_c   1.000
_cell.angle_alpha   90.00
_cell.angle_beta   90.00
_cell.angle_gamma   90.00
#
_symmetry.space_group_name_H-M   'P 1'
#
loop_
_entity.id
_entity.type
_entity.pdbx_description
1 polymer ?
#
loop_
_entity_poly.entity_id
_entity_poly.type
_entity_poly.pdbx_seq_one_letter_code
_entity_poly.pdbx_strand_id
1 'polypeptide(L)'
;ASENCVCASTDPPNKMSVQDTPQLVMLSFDGAINEGSMPFYRQLLDGTQKRKNKKSGCKIGATFFVNHEYLDYTAVHALHNSGSEIGLRSITLNGTSDYWSKLDTDGWKA
;
A
#
# COMPACT_ATOMS: atom_id res chain seq x y z
N ALA A 1 17.44 -15.04 -11.58
CA ALA A 1 17.21 -14.07 -10.49
C ALA A 1 18.46 -14.05 -9.64
N SER A 2 19.01 -12.87 -9.36
CA SER A 2 19.93 -12.69 -8.24
C SER A 2 19.12 -12.21 -7.03
N GLU A 3 19.70 -12.19 -5.84
CA GLU A 3 19.01 -11.72 -4.62
C GLU A 3 18.41 -10.30 -4.78
N ASN A 4 18.96 -9.48 -5.67
CA ASN A 4 18.52 -8.10 -5.91
C ASN A 4 17.93 -7.85 -7.31
N CYS A 5 17.72 -8.88 -8.13
CA CYS A 5 17.23 -8.69 -9.49
C CYS A 5 16.34 -9.86 -9.97
N VAL A 6 15.13 -9.50 -10.39
CA VAL A 6 14.16 -10.40 -11.01
C VAL A 6 13.69 -9.75 -12.31
N CYS A 7 13.79 -10.48 -13.43
CA CYS A 7 13.23 -10.05 -14.71
C CYS A 7 11.71 -10.25 -14.71
N ALA A 8 10.99 -9.42 -15.47
CA ALA A 8 9.55 -9.62 -15.68
C ALA A 8 9.29 -11.03 -16.23
N SER A 9 8.44 -11.78 -15.53
CA SER A 9 8.05 -13.15 -15.87
C SER A 9 6.68 -13.44 -15.28
N THR A 10 5.98 -14.42 -15.84
CA THR A 10 4.77 -15.02 -15.27
C THR A 10 5.07 -16.19 -14.34
N ASP A 11 6.32 -16.66 -14.33
CA ASP A 11 6.74 -17.77 -13.47
C ASP A 11 6.82 -17.34 -12.00
N PRO A 12 6.43 -18.20 -11.05
CA PRO A 12 6.64 -17.93 -9.64
C PRO A 12 8.13 -17.65 -9.33
N PRO A 13 8.42 -16.72 -8.42
CA PRO A 13 9.80 -16.46 -7.99
C PRO A 13 10.41 -17.76 -7.42
N ASN A 14 11.74 -17.87 -7.51
CA ASN A 14 12.50 -19.05 -7.05
C ASN A 14 12.09 -20.39 -7.68
N LYS A 15 11.38 -20.38 -8.82
CA LYS A 15 10.89 -21.60 -9.52
C LYS A 15 10.02 -22.49 -8.63
N MET A 16 9.28 -21.90 -7.70
CA MET A 16 8.34 -22.64 -6.86
C MET A 16 7.22 -23.24 -7.72
N SER A 17 6.67 -24.38 -7.28
CA SER A 17 5.43 -24.89 -7.88
C SER A 17 4.28 -23.94 -7.55
N VAL A 18 3.27 -23.87 -8.42
CA VAL A 18 2.08 -23.03 -8.19
C VAL A 18 1.35 -23.47 -6.91
N GLN A 19 1.34 -24.78 -6.63
CA GLN A 19 0.70 -25.37 -5.45
C GLN A 19 1.39 -24.96 -4.15
N ASP A 20 2.71 -24.74 -4.18
CA ASP A 20 3.49 -24.35 -3.00
C ASP A 20 3.59 -22.81 -2.84
N THR A 21 3.20 -22.06 -3.87
CA THR A 21 3.32 -20.59 -3.89
C THR A 21 2.20 -19.94 -3.07
N PRO A 22 2.52 -19.15 -2.03
CA PRO A 22 1.50 -18.42 -1.28
C PRO A 22 0.80 -17.38 -2.18
N GLN A 23 -0.53 -17.40 -2.22
CA GLN A 23 -1.29 -16.32 -2.84
C GLN A 23 -1.23 -15.08 -1.96
N LEU A 24 -0.60 -14.02 -2.47
CA LEU A 24 -0.64 -12.70 -1.85
C LEU A 24 -1.88 -11.94 -2.31
N VAL A 25 -2.54 -11.23 -1.39
CA VAL A 25 -3.65 -10.32 -1.69
C VAL A 25 -3.30 -8.97 -1.10
N MET A 26 -3.18 -7.95 -1.95
CA MET A 26 -2.87 -6.59 -1.53
C MET A 26 -4.16 -5.77 -1.46
N LEU A 27 -4.54 -5.34 -0.26
CA LEU A 27 -5.57 -4.33 -0.07
C LEU A 27 -4.89 -2.97 -0.11
N SER A 28 -5.13 -2.21 -1.18
CA SER A 28 -4.61 -0.86 -1.33
C SER A 28 -5.72 0.18 -1.25
N PHE A 29 -5.47 1.25 -0.51
CA PHE A 29 -6.33 2.42 -0.42
C PHE A 29 -5.60 3.64 -0.91
N ASP A 30 -6.36 4.51 -1.55
CA ASP A 30 -5.86 5.49 -2.48
C ASP A 30 -6.50 6.82 -2.10
N GLY A 31 -5.69 7.82 -1.74
CA GLY A 31 -6.19 9.15 -1.37
C GLY A 31 -5.87 9.57 0.07
N ALA A 32 -6.46 10.68 0.50
CA ALA A 32 -6.21 11.28 1.80
C ALA A 32 -6.86 10.50 2.94
N ILE A 33 -6.09 10.28 4.01
CA ILE A 33 -6.58 9.72 5.27
C ILE A 33 -6.97 10.86 6.20
N ASN A 34 -8.21 10.83 6.67
CA ASN A 34 -8.78 11.85 7.57
C ASN A 34 -9.84 11.23 8.50
N GLU A 35 -10.45 12.08 9.33
CA GLU A 35 -11.48 11.70 10.30
C GLU A 35 -12.68 10.95 9.69
N GLY A 36 -13.05 11.22 8.43
CA GLY A 36 -14.14 10.54 7.76
C GLY A 36 -13.79 9.11 7.33
N SER A 37 -12.54 8.90 6.93
CA SER A 37 -12.06 7.59 6.44
C SER A 37 -11.60 6.64 7.56
N MET A 38 -11.07 7.18 8.66
CA MET A 38 -10.47 6.39 9.74
C MET A 38 -11.41 5.40 10.44
N PRO A 39 -12.70 5.70 10.68
CA PRO A 39 -13.63 4.73 11.26
C PRO A 39 -13.72 3.44 10.45
N PHE A 40 -13.75 3.54 9.12
CA PHE A 40 -13.77 2.38 8.24
C PHE A 40 -12.47 1.58 8.33
N TYR A 41 -11.31 2.24 8.27
CA TYR A 41 -10.01 1.55 8.36
C TYR A 41 -9.82 0.85 9.70
N ARG A 42 -10.23 1.47 10.81
CA ARG A 42 -10.24 0.81 12.13
C ARG A 42 -11.16 -0.39 12.16
N GLN A 43 -12.37 -0.31 11.60
CA GLN A 43 -13.28 -1.46 11.55
C GLN A 43 -12.72 -2.62 10.69
N LEU A 44 -12.03 -2.28 9.59
CA LEU A 44 -11.42 -3.25 8.69
C LEU A 44 -10.19 -3.92 9.32
N LEU A 45 -9.27 -3.15 9.90
CA LEU A 45 -7.95 -3.64 10.31
C LEU A 45 -7.90 -4.02 11.79
N ASP A 46 -8.54 -3.24 12.66
CA ASP A 46 -8.44 -3.40 14.12
C ASP A 46 -9.70 -4.03 14.75
N GLY A 47 -10.86 -3.70 14.20
CA GLY A 47 -12.17 -3.77 14.87
C GLY A 47 -12.72 -5.17 15.12
N THR A 48 -12.02 -6.23 14.75
CA THR A 48 -12.49 -7.60 15.03
C THR A 48 -11.45 -8.54 15.61
N GLN A 49 -10.14 -8.26 15.51
CA GLN A 49 -9.05 -9.24 15.77
C GLN A 49 -9.20 -10.61 15.04
N LYS A 50 -10.23 -10.76 14.20
CA LYS A 50 -10.61 -12.00 13.50
C LYS A 50 -9.88 -12.14 12.17
N ARG A 51 -9.51 -11.01 11.54
CA ARG A 51 -8.85 -11.01 10.23
C ARG A 51 -7.35 -11.28 10.40
N LYS A 52 -6.97 -12.53 10.19
CA LYS A 52 -5.60 -13.01 10.29
C LYS A 52 -5.20 -13.77 9.05
N ASN A 53 -3.94 -13.67 8.68
CA ASN A 53 -3.36 -14.49 7.63
C ASN A 53 -3.39 -15.96 8.06
N LYS A 54 -4.03 -16.83 7.26
CA LYS A 54 -4.31 -18.23 7.63
C LYS A 54 -3.05 -19.02 8.05
N LYS A 55 -1.93 -18.80 7.36
CA LYS A 55 -0.68 -19.55 7.58
C LYS A 55 0.14 -19.00 8.76
N SER A 56 0.27 -17.68 8.88
CA SER A 56 1.12 -17.07 9.91
C SER A 56 0.38 -16.73 11.21
N GLY A 57 -0.95 -16.61 11.18
CA GLY A 57 -1.75 -16.14 12.32
C GLY A 57 -1.57 -14.65 12.64
N CYS A 58 -0.72 -13.94 11.90
CA CYS A 58 -0.55 -12.49 12.02
C CYS A 58 -1.82 -11.77 11.58
N LYS A 59 -2.06 -10.57 12.13
CA LYS A 59 -3.10 -9.66 11.65
C LYS A 59 -2.86 -9.34 10.17
N ILE A 60 -3.93 -9.04 9.44
CA ILE A 60 -3.79 -8.49 8.08
C ILE A 60 -3.34 -7.02 8.17
N GLY A 61 -2.61 -6.56 7.16
CA GLY A 61 -2.33 -5.15 6.92
C GLY A 61 -2.95 -4.69 5.61
N ALA A 62 -2.84 -3.39 5.34
CA ALA A 62 -3.16 -2.79 4.05
C ALA A 62 -2.05 -1.82 3.66
N THR A 63 -2.04 -1.40 2.39
CA THR A 63 -1.13 -0.38 1.87
C THR A 63 -1.93 0.88 1.55
N PHE A 64 -1.50 2.03 2.06
CA PHE A 64 -2.17 3.32 1.84
C PHE A 64 -1.29 4.22 0.97
N PHE A 65 -1.72 4.49 -0.27
CA PHE A 65 -1.08 5.47 -1.15
C PHE A 65 -1.70 6.85 -0.90
N VAL A 66 -1.03 7.63 -0.05
CA VAL A 66 -1.57 8.91 0.48
C VAL A 66 -1.14 10.11 -0.36
N ASN A 67 -2.08 10.98 -0.69
CA ASN A 67 -1.78 12.33 -1.19
C ASN A 67 -1.76 13.34 -0.03
N HIS A 68 -1.07 14.47 -0.20
CA HIS A 68 -0.91 15.46 0.88
C HIS A 68 -2.21 16.23 1.19
N GLU A 69 -2.95 16.64 0.16
CA GLU A 69 -4.16 17.46 0.35
C GLU A 69 -5.19 16.74 1.23
N TYR A 70 -5.65 17.42 2.29
CA TYR A 70 -6.60 16.91 3.31
C TYR A 70 -6.09 15.74 4.18
N LEU A 71 -4.78 15.47 4.20
CA LEU A 71 -4.19 14.38 4.96
C LEU A 71 -4.01 14.72 6.45
N ASP A 72 -4.55 13.87 7.33
CA ASP A 72 -4.24 13.85 8.76
C ASP A 72 -3.03 12.92 9.01
N TYR A 73 -1.87 13.53 9.20
CA TYR A 73 -0.63 12.80 9.50
C TYR A 73 -0.65 12.02 10.82
N THR A 74 -1.50 12.40 11.78
CA THR A 74 -1.67 11.64 13.03
C THR A 74 -2.39 10.33 12.74
N ALA A 75 -3.42 10.38 11.90
CA ALA A 75 -4.13 9.19 11.44
C ALA A 75 -3.22 8.26 10.61
N VAL A 76 -2.39 8.82 9.72
CA VAL A 76 -1.37 8.07 8.97
C VAL A 76 -0.40 7.37 9.93
N HIS A 77 0.11 8.09 10.93
CA HIS A 77 1.03 7.53 11.91
C HIS A 77 0.38 6.39 12.72
N ALA A 78 -0.90 6.51 13.07
CA ALA A 78 -1.63 5.45 13.76
C ALA A 78 -1.77 4.18 12.90
N LEU A 79 -2.04 4.32 11.59
CA LEU A 79 -2.12 3.17 10.66
C LEU A 79 -0.76 2.52 10.42
N HIS A 80 0.29 3.31 10.33
CA HIS A 80 1.66 2.79 10.29
C HIS A 80 1.98 1.97 11.55
N ASN A 81 1.69 2.53 12.73
CA ASN A 81 1.94 1.86 14.01
C ASN A 81 1.11 0.59 14.21
N SER A 82 -0.04 0.45 13.52
CA SER A 82 -0.84 -0.78 13.54
C SER A 82 -0.34 -1.85 12.55
N GLY A 83 0.72 -1.57 11.78
CA GLY A 83 1.37 -2.51 10.87
C GLY A 83 0.91 -2.37 9.40
N SER A 84 0.28 -1.26 9.03
CA SER A 84 -0.02 -0.96 7.63
C SER A 84 1.15 -0.27 6.94
N GLU A 85 1.28 -0.48 5.64
CA GLU A 85 2.27 0.19 4.80
C GLU A 85 1.75 1.55 4.34
N ILE A 86 2.61 2.58 4.34
CA ILE A 86 2.30 3.91 3.80
C ILE A 86 3.16 4.15 2.56
N GLY A 87 2.50 4.23 1.40
CA GLY A 87 3.07 4.63 0.12
C GLY A 87 2.70 6.06 -0.26
N LEU A 88 3.39 6.62 -1.25
CA LEU A 88 3.19 8.00 -1.69
C LEU A 88 2.25 8.07 -2.89
N ARG A 89 1.33 9.03 -2.88
CA ARG A 89 0.44 9.39 -4.01
C ARG A 89 0.53 10.88 -4.33
N SER A 90 1.75 11.41 -4.32
CA SER A 90 2.10 12.81 -4.61
C SER A 90 1.54 13.86 -3.63
N ILE A 91 2.07 15.08 -3.72
CA ILE A 91 1.57 16.22 -2.95
C ILE A 91 0.29 16.79 -3.58
N THR A 92 0.35 17.06 -4.89
CA THR A 92 -0.65 17.90 -5.60
C THR A 92 -1.84 17.13 -6.16
N LEU A 93 -1.71 15.82 -6.36
CA LEU A 93 -2.73 14.99 -7.01
C LEU A 93 -3.28 15.61 -8.31
N ASN A 94 -2.41 16.23 -9.11
CA ASN A 94 -2.78 16.90 -10.36
C ASN A 94 -3.65 15.98 -11.25
N GLY A 95 -4.85 16.42 -11.59
CA GLY A 95 -5.80 15.64 -12.40
C GLY A 95 -5.44 15.51 -13.88
N THR A 96 -4.37 16.16 -14.34
CA THR A 96 -3.96 16.18 -15.74
C THR A 96 -2.90 15.11 -15.99
N SER A 97 -3.20 14.10 -16.80
CA SER A 97 -2.22 13.04 -17.14
C SER A 97 -0.95 13.59 -17.81
N ASP A 98 -1.11 14.61 -18.66
CA ASP A 98 0.00 15.29 -19.34
C ASP A 98 1.03 15.85 -18.37
N TYR A 99 0.59 16.37 -17.20
CA TYR A 99 1.49 16.87 -16.17
C TYR A 99 2.47 15.77 -15.75
N TRP A 100 1.96 14.61 -15.32
CA TRP A 100 2.78 13.48 -14.86
C TRP A 100 3.68 12.90 -15.94
N SER A 101 3.16 12.76 -17.17
CA SER A 101 3.91 12.15 -18.28
C SER A 101 5.09 12.99 -18.76
N LYS A 102 5.08 14.31 -18.47
CA LYS A 102 6.08 15.28 -18.94
C LYS A 102 7.04 15.75 -17.84
N LEU A 103 6.90 15.25 -16.61
CA LEU A 103 7.84 15.58 -15.53
C LEU A 103 9.22 15.00 -15.82
N ASP A 104 10.25 15.82 -15.55
CA ASP A 104 11.63 15.35 -15.44
C ASP A 104 11.91 14.78 -14.05
N THR A 105 13.16 14.39 -13.80
CA THR A 105 13.56 13.79 -12.52
C THR A 105 13.36 14.74 -11.33
N ASP A 106 13.61 16.04 -11.52
CA ASP A 106 13.42 17.03 -10.46
C ASP A 106 11.93 17.25 -10.17
N GLY A 107 11.09 17.23 -11.21
CA GLY A 107 9.64 17.30 -11.08
C GLY A 107 9.01 16.10 -10.36
N TRP A 108 9.54 14.89 -10.53
CA TRP A 108 9.10 13.71 -9.77
C TRP A 108 9.62 13.66 -8.34
N LYS A 109 10.76 14.31 -8.08
CA LYS A 109 11.41 14.36 -6.77
C LYS A 109 10.81 15.43 -5.84
N ALA A 110 10.30 16.51 -6.43
CA ALA A 110 9.66 17.62 -5.72
C ALA A 110 8.37 17.20 -5.00
#